data_AF-A0A9W7EW57-F1
#
_entry.id   AF-A0A9W7EW57-F1
#
_cell.length_a   1.000
_cell.length_b   1.000
_cell.length_c   1.000
_cell.angle_alpha   90.00
_cell.angle_beta   90.00
_cell.angle_gamma   90.00
#
_symmetry.space_group_name_H-M   'P 1'
#
loop_
_entity.id
_entity.type
_entity.pdbx_description
1 polymer ?
#
loop_
_entity_poly.entity_id
_entity_poly.type
_entity_poly.pdbx_seq_one_letter_code
_entity_poly.pdbx_strand_id
1 'polypeptide(L)'
;MIDAATFLKCIAVSLVWGATNPFINAAAKKAKEGSIVDKGKKIMVPYAVNQLGSILFYLLLSSNSLLVGPIVNAMTQSFTFIFGYLFFGERYNNNFRVVLGSACIFAGVGICSQASNTNLA
;
A
#
# COMPACT_ATOMS: atom_id res chain seq x y z
N MET A 1 10.97 5.04 18.89
CA MET A 1 10.50 3.67 18.61
C MET A 1 9.03 3.69 18.24
N ILE A 2 8.62 2.94 17.21
CA ILE A 2 7.20 2.76 16.87
C ILE A 2 6.62 1.75 17.85
N ASP A 3 5.59 2.14 18.58
CA ASP A 3 4.91 1.24 19.52
C ASP A 3 3.97 0.28 18.79
N ALA A 4 3.52 -0.76 19.51
CA ALA A 4 2.64 -1.79 18.93
C ALA A 4 1.32 -1.19 18.39
N ALA A 5 0.79 -0.16 19.04
CA ALA A 5 -0.43 0.51 18.61
C ALA A 5 -0.24 1.24 17.27
N THR A 6 0.86 1.98 17.11
CA THR A 6 1.18 2.66 15.84
C THR A 6 1.46 1.66 14.73
N PHE A 7 2.14 0.55 15.03
CA PHE A 7 2.36 -0.51 14.05
C PHE A 7 1.04 -1.13 13.56
N LEU A 8 0.08 -1.37 14.46
CA LEU A 8 -1.24 -1.87 14.09
C LEU A 8 -2.02 -0.88 13.21
N LYS A 9 -1.92 0.41 13.51
CA LYS A 9 -2.49 1.48 12.66
C LYS A 9 -1.83 1.49 11.27
N CYS A 10 -0.51 1.29 11.18
CA CYS A 10 0.20 1.16 9.90
C CYS A 10 -0.34 -0.02 9.09
N ILE A 11 -0.56 -1.19 9.71
CA ILE A 11 -1.16 -2.35 9.04
C ILE A 11 -2.54 -1.99 8.50
N ALA A 12 -3.42 -1.39 9.32
CA ALA A 12 -4.78 -1.05 8.92
C ALA A 12 -4.82 -0.11 7.70
N VAL A 13 -4.03 0.98 7.73
CA VAL A 13 -3.96 1.92 6.60
C VAL A 13 -3.38 1.25 5.36
N SER A 14 -2.32 0.47 5.52
CA SER A 14 -1.67 -0.22 4.41
C SER A 14 -2.57 -1.27 3.77
N LEU A 15 -3.42 -1.93 4.55
CA LEU A 15 -4.42 -2.87 4.03
C LEU A 15 -5.46 -2.17 3.16
N VAL A 16 -5.95 -1.00 3.58
CA VAL A 16 -6.92 -0.23 2.79
C VAL A 16 -6.33 0.12 1.43
N TRP A 17 -5.16 0.78 1.39
CA TRP A 17 -4.51 1.14 0.13
C TRP A 17 -4.07 -0.08 -0.68
N GLY A 18 -3.50 -1.08 -0.02
CA GLY A 18 -2.99 -2.28 -0.68
C GLY A 18 -4.11 -3.11 -1.29
N ALA A 19 -5.25 -3.20 -0.65
CA ALA A 19 -6.42 -3.88 -1.18
C ALA A 19 -7.06 -3.09 -2.33
N THR A 20 -7.13 -1.76 -2.29
CA THR A 20 -7.80 -0.98 -3.35
C THR A 20 -7.01 -0.94 -4.67
N ASN A 21 -5.68 -0.94 -4.60
CA ASN A 21 -4.82 -0.79 -5.78
C ASN A 21 -5.08 -1.84 -6.89
N PRO A 22 -5.15 -3.16 -6.62
CA PRO A 22 -5.47 -4.15 -7.65
C PRO A 22 -6.88 -3.98 -8.23
N PHE A 23 -7.85 -3.56 -7.43
CA PHE A 23 -9.23 -3.36 -7.89
C PHE A 23 -9.32 -2.14 -8.83
N ILE A 24 -8.58 -1.06 -8.56
CA ILE A 24 -8.46 0.07 -9.49
C ILE A 24 -7.85 -0.40 -10.81
N ASN A 25 -6.76 -1.16 -10.75
CA ASN A 25 -6.10 -1.68 -11.95
C ASN A 25 -7.01 -2.61 -12.77
N ALA A 26 -7.75 -3.49 -12.11
CA ALA A 26 -8.71 -4.38 -12.75
C ALA A 26 -9.88 -3.59 -13.38
N ALA A 27 -10.43 -2.62 -12.66
CA ALA A 27 -11.46 -1.73 -13.19
C ALA A 27 -10.96 -0.92 -14.38
N ALA A 28 -9.72 -0.42 -14.34
CA ALA A 28 -9.08 0.32 -15.43
C ALA A 28 -8.85 -0.55 -16.68
N LYS A 29 -8.43 -1.81 -16.51
CA LYS A 29 -8.30 -2.79 -17.61
C LYS A 29 -9.66 -2.99 -18.30
N LYS A 30 -10.72 -3.28 -17.52
CA LYS A 30 -12.09 -3.47 -18.05
C LYS A 30 -12.66 -2.20 -18.69
N ALA A 31 -12.27 -1.03 -18.20
CA ALA A 31 -12.72 0.25 -18.73
C ALA A 31 -12.14 0.56 -20.12
N LYS A 32 -11.01 -0.04 -20.53
CA LYS A 32 -10.45 0.21 -21.87
C LYS A 32 -11.40 -0.21 -23.01
N GLU A 33 -12.29 -1.17 -22.76
CA GLU A 33 -13.19 -1.78 -23.75
C GLU A 33 -14.60 -1.14 -23.79
N GLY A 34 -14.93 -0.19 -22.90
CA GLY A 34 -16.30 0.38 -22.76
C GLY A 34 -16.48 1.84 -23.20
N SER A 35 -17.70 2.38 -23.01
CA SER A 35 -18.03 3.81 -23.18
C SER A 35 -17.56 4.65 -21.98
N ILE A 36 -17.09 5.88 -22.21
CA ILE A 36 -16.46 6.80 -21.22
C ILE A 36 -17.27 6.93 -19.91
N VAL A 37 -18.61 6.94 -19.99
CA VAL A 37 -19.50 7.09 -18.83
C VAL A 37 -19.46 5.84 -17.92
N ASP A 38 -19.39 4.65 -18.53
CA ASP A 38 -19.31 3.38 -17.81
C ASP A 38 -17.91 3.13 -17.21
N LYS A 39 -16.87 3.71 -17.84
CA LYS A 39 -15.48 3.71 -17.33
C LYS A 39 -15.41 4.43 -15.98
N GLY A 40 -16.03 5.60 -15.89
CA GLY A 40 -16.02 6.43 -14.69
C GLY A 40 -16.65 5.71 -13.50
N LYS A 41 -17.83 5.12 -13.68
CA LYS A 41 -18.59 4.49 -12.57
C LYS A 41 -17.85 3.30 -11.95
N LYS A 42 -17.24 2.42 -12.77
CA LYS A 42 -16.57 1.20 -12.27
C LYS A 42 -15.25 1.48 -11.57
N ILE A 43 -14.54 2.54 -11.96
CA ILE A 43 -13.28 2.96 -11.33
C ILE A 43 -13.53 3.83 -10.09
N MET A 44 -14.62 4.61 -10.09
CA MET A 44 -14.89 5.60 -9.04
C MET A 44 -15.08 4.97 -7.65
N VAL A 45 -15.68 3.79 -7.55
CA VAL A 45 -15.87 3.11 -6.26
C VAL A 45 -14.53 2.73 -5.60
N PRO A 46 -13.66 1.90 -6.22
CA PRO A 46 -12.38 1.56 -5.61
C PRO A 46 -11.45 2.77 -5.46
N TYR A 47 -11.58 3.78 -6.34
CA TYR A 47 -10.85 5.05 -6.20
C TYR A 47 -11.31 5.86 -4.98
N ALA A 48 -12.62 5.97 -4.73
CA ALA A 48 -13.16 6.66 -3.57
C ALA A 48 -12.69 6.00 -2.27
N VAL A 49 -12.74 4.66 -2.20
CA VAL A 49 -12.20 3.91 -1.05
C VAL A 49 -10.69 4.14 -0.90
N ASN A 50 -9.93 4.19 -1.99
CA ASN A 50 -8.51 4.49 -1.95
C ASN A 50 -8.21 5.89 -1.37
N GLN A 51 -9.07 6.88 -1.66
CA GLN A 51 -8.94 8.23 -1.08
C GLN A 51 -9.25 8.28 0.41
N LEU A 52 -10.13 7.41 0.92
CA LEU A 52 -10.35 7.27 2.36
C LEU A 52 -9.09 6.81 3.09
N GLY A 53 -8.18 6.09 2.42
CA GLY A 53 -6.88 5.74 2.97
C GLY A 53 -6.05 6.96 3.38
N SER A 54 -6.12 8.06 2.63
CA SER A 54 -5.44 9.33 2.98
C SER A 54 -6.02 9.96 4.25
N ILE A 55 -7.34 9.93 4.41
CA ILE A 55 -8.02 10.42 5.61
C ILE A 55 -7.61 9.55 6.81
N LEU A 56 -7.64 8.23 6.65
CA LEU A 56 -7.27 7.28 7.70
C LEU A 56 -5.81 7.44 8.12
N PHE A 57 -4.89 7.60 7.15
CA PHE A 57 -3.48 7.90 7.41
C PHE A 57 -3.35 9.22 8.18
N TYR A 58 -4.04 10.27 7.75
CA TYR A 58 -3.95 11.56 8.42
C TYR A 58 -4.43 11.50 9.87
N LEU A 59 -5.57 10.84 10.13
CA LEU A 59 -6.15 10.77 11.47
C LEU A 59 -5.36 9.86 12.42
N LEU A 60 -4.82 8.75 11.92
CA LEU A 60 -4.19 7.74 12.77
C LEU A 60 -2.67 7.91 12.91
N LEU A 61 -2.03 8.47 11.90
CA LEU A 61 -0.59 8.34 11.70
C LEU A 61 0.15 9.67 11.48
N SER A 62 -0.53 10.76 11.12
CA SER A 62 0.15 12.02 10.72
C SER A 62 1.03 12.67 11.80
N SER A 63 0.69 12.48 13.08
CA SER A 63 1.43 13.04 14.21
C SER A 63 2.62 12.18 14.66
N ASN A 64 2.88 11.06 13.99
CA ASN A 64 3.96 10.14 14.35
C ASN A 64 5.26 10.50 13.61
N SER A 65 6.31 9.72 13.87
CA SER A 65 7.59 9.85 13.18
C SER A 65 7.43 9.87 11.65
N LEU A 66 8.26 10.66 10.98
CA LEU A 66 8.37 10.73 9.52
C LEU A 66 8.61 9.36 8.86
N LEU A 67 9.15 8.39 9.61
CA LEU A 67 9.36 7.00 9.17
C LEU A 67 8.09 6.21 8.92
N VAL A 68 6.94 6.65 9.45
CA VAL A 68 5.67 5.97 9.27
C VAL A 68 5.24 5.94 7.80
N GLY A 69 5.50 7.00 7.03
CA GLY A 69 5.19 7.04 5.59
C GLY A 69 5.87 5.92 4.80
N PRO A 70 7.22 5.80 4.86
CA PRO A 70 7.96 4.71 4.23
C PRO A 70 7.50 3.31 4.65
N ILE A 71 7.18 3.11 5.94
CA ILE A 71 6.68 1.82 6.45
C ILE A 71 5.33 1.48 5.81
N VAL A 72 4.37 2.40 5.87
CA VAL A 72 3.03 2.21 5.30
C VAL A 72 3.12 1.93 3.79
N ASN A 73 3.99 2.63 3.07
CA ASN A 73 4.19 2.39 1.63
C ASN A 73 4.75 1.00 1.34
N ALA A 74 5.76 0.54 2.09
CA ALA A 74 6.33 -0.80 1.93
C ALA A 74 5.30 -1.92 2.18
N MET A 75 4.48 -1.74 3.22
CA MET A 75 3.40 -2.68 3.55
C MET A 75 2.28 -2.65 2.50
N THR A 76 1.88 -1.45 2.06
CA THR A 76 0.87 -1.23 1.01
C THR A 76 1.25 -1.95 -0.27
N GLN A 77 2.52 -1.87 -0.68
CA GLN A 77 3.01 -2.59 -1.86
C GLN A 77 2.87 -4.11 -1.68
N SER A 78 3.29 -4.64 -0.53
CA SER A 78 3.19 -6.08 -0.26
C SER A 78 1.74 -6.56 -0.28
N PHE A 79 0.83 -5.80 0.32
CA PHE A 79 -0.60 -6.09 0.25
C PHE A 79 -1.14 -5.98 -1.18
N THR A 80 -0.72 -4.98 -1.96
CA THR A 80 -1.09 -4.85 -3.39
C THR A 80 -0.75 -6.13 -4.15
N PHE A 81 0.44 -6.69 -3.94
CA PHE A 81 0.84 -7.94 -4.57
C PHE A 81 -0.01 -9.13 -4.11
N ILE A 82 -0.24 -9.26 -2.80
CA ILE A 82 -1.06 -10.34 -2.23
C ILE A 82 -2.50 -10.28 -2.79
N PHE A 83 -3.14 -9.11 -2.75
CA PHE A 83 -4.50 -8.94 -3.25
C PHE A 83 -4.60 -9.10 -4.77
N GLY A 84 -3.63 -8.59 -5.53
CA GLY A 84 -3.56 -8.80 -6.98
C GLY A 84 -3.46 -10.28 -7.36
N TYR A 85 -2.63 -11.02 -6.63
CA TYR A 85 -2.49 -12.46 -6.79
C TYR A 85 -3.78 -13.22 -6.40
N LEU A 86 -4.35 -12.94 -5.22
CA LEU A 86 -5.48 -13.67 -4.68
C LEU A 86 -6.80 -13.42 -5.42
N PHE A 87 -7.11 -12.17 -5.77
CA PHE A 87 -8.42 -11.80 -6.33
C PHE A 87 -8.44 -11.77 -7.87
N PHE A 88 -7.30 -11.49 -8.49
CA PHE A 88 -7.21 -11.31 -9.95
C PHE A 88 -6.27 -12.31 -10.62
N GLY A 89 -5.63 -13.19 -9.85
CA GLY A 89 -4.72 -14.20 -10.38
C GLY A 89 -3.47 -13.59 -11.02
N GLU A 90 -3.09 -12.36 -10.68
CA GLU A 90 -1.94 -11.69 -11.30
C GLU A 90 -0.67 -12.49 -11.03
N ARG A 91 0.05 -12.85 -12.11
CA ARG A 91 1.34 -13.54 -12.06
C ARG A 91 2.42 -12.59 -12.55
N TYR A 92 3.53 -12.56 -11.83
CA TYR A 92 4.71 -11.84 -12.28
C TYR A 92 5.61 -12.78 -13.08
N ASN A 93 6.30 -12.22 -14.08
CA ASN A 93 7.17 -13.00 -14.95
C ASN A 93 8.31 -13.69 -14.17
N ASN A 94 8.68 -13.13 -13.02
CA ASN A 94 9.64 -13.73 -12.09
C ASN A 94 9.29 -13.36 -10.63
N ASN A 95 8.66 -14.30 -9.91
CA ASN A 95 8.28 -14.10 -8.50
C ASN A 95 9.49 -13.86 -7.59
N PHE A 96 10.64 -14.47 -7.88
CA PHE A 96 11.85 -14.27 -7.08
C PHE A 96 12.32 -12.81 -7.11
N ARG A 97 12.29 -12.15 -8.27
CA ARG A 97 12.64 -10.73 -8.39
C ARG A 97 11.69 -9.83 -7.59
N VAL A 98 10.40 -10.16 -7.55
CA VAL A 98 9.41 -9.39 -6.78
C VAL A 98 9.63 -9.55 -5.28
N VAL A 99 9.89 -10.77 -4.82
CA VAL A 99 10.19 -11.05 -3.41
C VAL A 99 11.50 -10.39 -3.01
N LEU A 100 12.55 -10.50 -3.81
CA LEU A 100 13.84 -9.87 -3.55
C LEU A 100 13.71 -8.35 -3.49
N GLY A 101 13.00 -7.73 -4.44
CA GLY A 101 12.74 -6.29 -4.44
C GLY A 101 11.96 -5.84 -3.20
N SER A 102 10.92 -6.60 -2.82
CA SER A 102 10.15 -6.33 -1.60
C SER A 102 11.03 -6.42 -0.36
N ALA A 103 11.90 -7.45 -0.28
CA ALA A 103 12.85 -7.61 0.82
C ALA A 103 13.85 -6.44 0.89
N CYS A 104 14.37 -5.97 -0.25
CA CYS A 104 15.23 -4.79 -0.30
C CYS A 104 14.53 -3.53 0.20
N ILE A 105 13.23 -3.35 -0.12
CA ILE A 105 12.44 -2.21 0.36
C ILE A 105 12.29 -2.27 1.89
N PHE A 106 11.95 -3.44 2.46
CA PHE A 106 11.89 -3.59 3.91
C PHE A 106 13.25 -3.41 4.59
N ALA A 107 14.33 -3.90 3.98
CA ALA A 107 15.68 -3.68 4.48
C ALA A 107 16.03 -2.18 4.54
N GLY A 108 15.73 -1.43 3.47
CA GLY A 108 15.93 0.02 3.43
C GLY A 108 15.15 0.76 4.52
N VAL A 109 13.86 0.42 4.70
CA VAL A 109 13.04 0.98 5.78
C VAL A 109 13.60 0.63 7.17
N GLY A 110 14.11 -0.59 7.34
CA GLY A 110 14.79 -1.03 8.57
C GLY A 110 16.04 -0.22 8.89
N ILE A 111 16.89 0.03 7.89
CA ILE A 111 18.09 0.87 8.02
C ILE A 111 17.70 2.31 8.43
N CYS A 112 16.70 2.90 7.78
CA CYS A 112 16.21 4.24 8.13
C CYS A 112 15.67 4.29 9.57
N SER A 113 14.97 3.24 10.00
CA SER A 113 14.45 3.11 11.37
C SER A 113 15.58 3.05 12.41
N GLN A 114 16.61 2.24 12.14
CA GLN A 114 17.77 2.14 13.02
C GLN A 114 18.53 3.47 13.12
N ALA A 115 18.81 4.11 11.98
CA ALA A 115 19.48 5.40 11.93
C ALA A 115 18.71 6.51 12.68
N SER A 116 17.37 6.50 12.62
CA SER A 116 16.57 7.45 13.39
C SER A 116 16.64 7.21 14.90
N ASN A 117 16.78 5.95 15.36
CA ASN A 117 16.91 5.66 16.77
C ASN A 117 18.28 6.07 17.31
N THR A 118 19.35 5.95 16.51
CA THR A 118 20.71 6.37 16.92
C THR A 118 20.90 7.89 17.02
N ASN A 119 20.10 8.69 16.30
CA ASN A 119 20.15 10.16 16.41
C ASN A 119 19.36 10.72 17.62
N LEU A 120 18.62 9.87 18.34
CA LEU A 120 17.83 10.24 19.52
C LEU A 120 18.47 9.74 20.83
N ALA A 121 19.60 9.03 20.76
CA ALA A 121 20.40 8.56 21.88
C ALA A 121 21.63 9.47 22.06
#